data_AF-A0A955I2T3-F1
#
_entry.id   AF-A0A955I2T3-F1
#
_cell.length_a   1.000
_cell.length_b   1.000
_cell.length_c   1.000
_cell.angle_alpha   90.00
_cell.angle_beta   90.00
_cell.angle_gamma   90.00
#
_symmetry.space_group_name_H-M   'P 1'
#
loop_
_entity.id
_entity.type
_entity.pdbx_description
1 polymer ?
#
loop_
_entity_poly.entity_id
_entity_poly.type
_entity_poly.pdbx_seq_one_letter_code
_entity_poly.pdbx_strand_id
1 'polypeptide(L)'
;MLYLNQTFADPLLFLHVQSQFGAGRSQSLIIYPQVIWRYLKILATARPFDLKYFAYTQEFIAGTIGLVTLVVAWLKKLPKSLVIYSVLAFLLPTLTGTFSSMPRYLLSAPAIIVLPAVLLAKKPHWLWLYLLFSTILLVVNTILFIQGYWVA
;
A
#
# COMPACT_ATOMS: atom_id res chain seq x y z
N MET A 1 -14.67 16.54 10.36
CA MET A 1 -14.74 16.40 11.84
C MET A 1 -15.92 17.16 12.43
N LEU A 2 -16.12 18.44 12.13
CA LEU A 2 -17.27 19.22 12.62
C LEU A 2 -18.63 18.59 12.27
N TYR A 3 -18.85 18.21 11.00
CA TYR A 3 -20.07 17.53 10.58
C TYR A 3 -20.34 16.23 11.37
N LEU A 4 -19.29 15.44 11.61
CA LEU A 4 -19.41 14.17 12.33
C LEU A 4 -19.78 14.41 13.80
N ASN A 5 -19.17 15.42 14.42
CA ASN A 5 -19.51 15.83 15.78
C ASN A 5 -20.95 16.35 15.91
N GLN A 6 -21.41 17.14 14.93
CA GLN A 6 -22.76 17.70 14.95
C GLN A 6 -23.85 16.65 14.70
N THR A 7 -23.59 15.70 13.81
CA THR A 7 -24.62 14.73 13.37
C THR A 7 -24.61 13.45 14.20
N PHE A 8 -23.44 13.00 14.67
CA PHE A 8 -23.25 11.70 15.32
C PHE A 8 -22.67 11.80 16.74
N ALA A 9 -22.40 13.02 17.25
CA ALA A 9 -21.72 13.25 18.53
C ALA A 9 -20.34 12.55 18.64
N ASP A 10 -19.73 12.22 17.49
CA ASP A 10 -18.46 11.54 17.41
C ASP A 10 -17.59 12.20 16.31
N PRO A 11 -16.66 13.09 16.67
CA PRO A 11 -15.80 13.74 15.69
C PRO A 11 -14.85 12.77 15.00
N LEU A 12 -14.57 11.60 15.59
CA LEU A 12 -13.65 10.58 15.09
C LEU A 12 -14.38 9.33 14.59
N LEU A 13 -15.66 9.47 14.22
CA LEU A 13 -16.49 8.35 13.75
C LEU A 13 -15.80 7.54 12.65
N PHE A 14 -15.08 8.20 11.73
CA PHE A 14 -14.34 7.54 10.65
C PHE A 14 -13.30 6.51 11.13
N LEU A 15 -12.78 6.65 12.36
CA LEU A 15 -11.89 5.68 13.00
C LEU A 15 -12.69 4.59 13.71
N HIS A 16 -13.76 4.96 14.42
CA HIS A 16 -14.57 4.02 15.18
C HIS A 16 -15.41 3.09 14.30
N VAL A 17 -15.70 3.45 13.05
CA VAL A 17 -16.42 2.54 12.13
C VAL A 17 -15.50 1.63 11.30
N GLN A 18 -14.16 1.70 11.48
CA GLN A 18 -13.22 0.93 10.64
C GLN A 18 -13.49 -0.58 10.62
N SER A 19 -13.85 -1.16 11.77
CA SER A 19 -14.19 -2.60 11.89
C SER A 19 -15.45 -2.99 11.11
N GLN A 20 -16.35 -2.05 10.85
CA GLN A 20 -17.60 -2.28 10.12
C GLN A 20 -17.39 -2.40 8.60
N PHE A 21 -16.26 -1.89 8.07
CA PHE A 21 -15.92 -1.99 6.64
C PHE A 21 -15.32 -3.34 6.23
N GLY A 22 -15.20 -4.30 7.16
CA GLY A 22 -14.64 -5.62 6.89
C GLY A 22 -13.13 -5.61 6.65
N ALA A 23 -12.62 -6.61 5.90
CA ALA A 23 -11.21 -6.76 5.53
C ALA A 23 -10.20 -6.81 6.70
N GLY A 24 -10.66 -7.15 7.91
CA GLY A 24 -9.81 -7.27 9.10
C GLY A 24 -9.20 -5.93 9.54
N ARG A 25 -9.90 -4.81 9.33
CA ARG A 25 -9.50 -3.49 9.84
C ARG A 25 -9.80 -3.38 11.34
N SER A 26 -8.86 -2.81 12.06
CA SER A 26 -9.00 -2.55 13.50
C SER A 26 -9.41 -1.09 13.76
N GLN A 27 -10.15 -0.90 14.85
CA GLN A 27 -10.37 0.42 15.45
C GLN A 27 -9.16 0.85 16.29
N SER A 28 -8.36 -0.11 16.79
CA SER A 28 -7.12 0.16 17.50
C SER A 28 -5.98 0.43 16.53
N LEU A 29 -5.06 1.30 16.94
CA LEU A 29 -3.86 1.60 16.19
C LEU A 29 -2.95 0.36 16.13
N ILE A 30 -2.65 -0.11 14.92
CA ILE A 30 -1.75 -1.24 14.69
C ILE A 30 -0.46 -0.72 14.05
N ILE A 31 0.68 -1.09 14.61
CA ILE A 31 1.99 -0.65 14.09
C ILE A 31 2.45 -1.54 12.93
N TYR A 32 3.27 -0.97 12.05
CA TYR A 32 3.73 -1.64 10.83
C TYR A 32 4.30 -3.06 11.03
N PRO A 33 5.15 -3.36 12.05
CA PRO A 33 5.66 -4.72 12.27
C PRO A 33 4.55 -5.76 12.52
N GLN A 34 3.47 -5.36 13.19
CA GLN A 34 2.33 -6.24 13.42
C GLN A 34 1.59 -6.55 12.11
N VAL A 35 1.52 -5.58 11.18
CA VAL A 35 0.97 -5.80 9.83
C VAL A 35 1.80 -6.81 9.07
N ILE A 36 3.14 -6.67 9.06
CA ILE A 36 4.05 -7.65 8.43
C ILE A 36 3.78 -9.06 8.98
N TRP A 37 3.76 -9.20 10.32
CA TRP A 37 3.55 -10.50 10.96
C TRP A 37 2.22 -11.14 10.54
N ARG A 38 1.15 -10.35 10.48
CA ARG A 38 -0.16 -10.82 10.05
C ARG A 38 -0.14 -11.35 8.61
N TYR A 39 0.50 -10.63 7.70
CA TYR A 39 0.61 -11.06 6.30
C TYR A 39 1.51 -12.28 6.13
N LEU A 40 2.62 -12.37 6.87
CA LEU A 40 3.44 -13.59 6.90
C LEU A 40 2.62 -14.80 7.33
N LYS A 41 1.77 -14.64 8.35
CA LYS A 41 0.85 -15.69 8.79
C LYS A 41 -0.13 -16.09 7.69
N ILE A 42 -0.77 -15.11 7.03
CA ILE A 42 -1.68 -15.36 5.89
C ILE A 42 -0.96 -16.14 4.79
N LEU A 43 0.22 -15.70 4.36
CA LEU A 43 0.97 -16.36 3.28
C LEU A 43 1.37 -17.80 3.66
N ALA A 44 1.71 -18.04 4.92
CA ALA A 44 2.05 -19.36 5.43
C ALA A 44 0.85 -20.31 5.51
N THR A 45 -0.29 -19.84 6.03
CA THR A 45 -1.41 -20.71 6.43
C THR A 45 -2.64 -20.66 5.53
N ALA A 46 -2.87 -19.58 4.79
CA ALA A 46 -4.08 -19.43 3.98
C ALA A 46 -4.06 -20.36 2.77
N ARG A 47 -5.11 -21.17 2.63
CA ARG A 47 -5.35 -22.08 1.51
C ARG A 47 -6.85 -22.04 1.18
N PRO A 48 -7.25 -22.31 -0.08
CA PRO A 48 -6.42 -22.63 -1.25
C PRO A 48 -5.68 -21.41 -1.81
N PHE A 49 -4.77 -21.65 -2.76
CA PHE A 49 -4.10 -20.58 -3.52
C PHE A 49 -5.04 -20.03 -4.60
N ASP A 50 -5.97 -19.18 -4.18
CA ASP A 50 -6.97 -18.55 -5.04
C ASP A 50 -6.61 -17.09 -5.38
N LEU A 51 -7.53 -16.37 -6.02
CA LEU A 51 -7.36 -14.95 -6.35
C LEU A 51 -7.20 -14.06 -5.10
N LYS A 52 -7.73 -14.46 -3.94
CA LYS A 52 -7.53 -13.73 -2.68
C LYS A 52 -6.10 -13.92 -2.18
N TYR A 53 -5.57 -15.14 -2.28
CA TYR A 53 -4.16 -15.40 -1.97
C TYR A 53 -3.23 -14.57 -2.87
N PHE A 54 -3.55 -14.46 -4.16
CA PHE A 54 -2.84 -13.58 -5.09
C PHE A 54 -2.88 -12.12 -4.63
N ALA A 55 -4.05 -11.60 -4.25
CA ALA A 55 -4.19 -10.23 -3.73
C ALA A 55 -3.35 -10.00 -2.46
N TYR A 56 -3.42 -10.90 -1.46
CA TYR A 56 -2.60 -10.79 -0.25
C TYR A 56 -1.10 -10.84 -0.53
N THR A 57 -0.68 -11.65 -1.49
CA THR A 57 0.71 -11.73 -1.93
C THR A 57 1.15 -10.42 -2.57
N GLN A 58 0.33 -9.87 -3.46
CA GLN A 58 0.60 -8.60 -4.11
C GLN A 58 0.67 -7.44 -3.09
N GLU A 59 -0.26 -7.38 -2.15
CA GLU A 59 -0.27 -6.39 -1.06
C GLU A 59 1.00 -6.46 -0.19
N PHE A 60 1.43 -7.67 0.18
CA PHE A 60 2.63 -7.86 0.97
C PHE A 60 3.90 -7.46 0.22
N ILE A 61 4.01 -7.86 -1.05
CA ILE A 61 5.13 -7.49 -1.93
C ILE A 61 5.16 -5.97 -2.11
N ALA A 62 4.03 -5.34 -2.41
CA ALA A 62 3.91 -3.90 -2.54
C ALA A 62 4.30 -3.19 -1.25
N GLY A 63 3.77 -3.59 -0.09
CA GLY A 63 4.13 -3.01 1.20
C GLY A 63 5.64 -3.09 1.48
N THR A 64 6.24 -4.25 1.23
CA THR A 64 7.67 -4.49 1.44
C THR A 64 8.52 -3.65 0.49
N ILE A 65 8.23 -3.67 -0.81
CA ILE A 65 8.92 -2.85 -1.82
C ILE A 65 8.75 -1.37 -1.51
N GLY A 66 7.56 -0.95 -1.10
CA GLY A 66 7.26 0.41 -0.69
C GLY A 66 8.15 0.88 0.46
N LEU A 67 8.22 0.10 1.53
CA LEU A 67 9.09 0.40 2.68
C LEU A 67 10.56 0.50 2.26
N VAL A 68 11.07 -0.49 1.52
CA VAL A 68 12.46 -0.50 1.03
C VAL A 68 12.73 0.75 0.19
N THR A 69 11.81 1.10 -0.72
CA THR A 69 11.93 2.27 -1.59
C THR A 69 11.99 3.56 -0.77
N LEU A 70 11.18 3.70 0.27
CA LEU A 70 11.21 4.87 1.15
C LEU A 70 12.50 4.96 1.98
N VAL A 71 13.00 3.84 2.49
CA VAL A 71 14.29 3.79 3.19
C VAL A 71 15.42 4.21 2.24
N VAL A 72 15.46 3.66 1.01
CA VAL A 72 16.48 4.02 0.03
C VAL A 72 16.33 5.48 -0.42
N ALA A 73 15.11 6.00 -0.57
CA ALA A 73 14.85 7.41 -0.88
C ALA A 73 15.43 8.36 0.17
N TRP A 74 15.28 8.00 1.46
CA TRP A 74 15.90 8.71 2.57
C TRP A 74 17.42 8.65 2.51
N LEU A 75 18.00 7.46 2.31
CA LEU A 75 19.45 7.25 2.22
C LEU A 75 20.09 7.96 1.02
N LYS A 76 19.38 8.04 -0.11
CA LYS A 76 19.77 8.77 -1.33
C LYS A 76 19.54 10.29 -1.23
N LYS A 77 19.08 10.78 -0.07
CA LYS A 77 18.89 12.21 0.21
C LYS A 77 17.95 12.90 -0.79
N LEU A 78 16.87 12.22 -1.20
CA LEU A 78 15.79 12.90 -1.92
C LEU A 78 15.21 14.05 -1.06
N PRO A 79 14.53 15.05 -1.67
CA PRO A 79 13.99 16.18 -0.94
C PRO A 79 13.16 15.73 0.27
N LYS A 80 13.49 16.25 1.47
CA LYS A 80 12.89 15.79 2.73
C LYS A 80 11.37 15.89 2.72
N SER A 81 10.82 16.98 2.16
CA SER A 81 9.37 17.18 2.02
C SER A 81 8.70 16.03 1.27
N LEU A 82 9.32 15.58 0.18
CA LEU A 82 8.84 14.52 -0.68
C LEU A 82 8.88 13.16 0.06
N VAL A 83 9.97 12.86 0.74
CA VAL A 83 10.11 11.61 1.50
C VAL A 83 9.17 11.58 2.70
N ILE A 84 9.08 12.64 3.48
CA ILE A 84 8.20 12.73 4.65
C ILE A 84 6.74 12.56 4.23
N TYR A 85 6.28 13.28 3.19
CA TYR A 85 4.93 13.12 2.66
C TYR A 85 4.67 11.67 2.23
N SER A 86 5.62 11.05 1.52
CA SER A 86 5.50 9.67 1.03
C SER A 86 5.45 8.65 2.17
N VAL A 87 6.22 8.87 3.24
CA VAL A 87 6.20 8.03 4.45
C VAL A 87 4.85 8.14 5.15
N LEU A 88 4.29 9.34 5.29
CA LEU A 88 2.98 9.54 5.90
C LEU A 88 1.88 8.89 5.06
N ALA A 89 1.89 9.10 3.73
CA ALA A 89 0.94 8.49 2.80
C ALA A 89 1.00 6.95 2.81
N PHE A 90 2.21 6.39 2.95
CA PHE A 90 2.43 4.95 3.05
C PHE A 90 1.96 4.37 4.39
N LEU A 91 2.29 5.02 5.52
CA LEU A 91 2.00 4.48 6.84
C LEU A 91 0.51 4.60 7.20
N LEU A 92 -0.14 5.70 6.84
CA LEU A 92 -1.53 5.97 7.22
C LEU A 92 -2.51 4.81 6.97
N PRO A 93 -2.56 4.16 5.79
CA PRO A 93 -3.45 3.02 5.58
C PRO A 93 -3.06 1.79 6.42
N THR A 94 -1.76 1.60 6.69
CA THR A 94 -1.27 0.44 7.45
C THR A 94 -1.65 0.49 8.93
N LEU A 95 -1.94 1.68 9.47
CA LEU A 95 -2.29 1.88 10.87
C LEU A 95 -3.63 1.25 11.28
N THR A 96 -4.48 0.91 10.29
CA THR A 96 -5.72 0.14 10.49
C THR A 96 -5.47 -1.37 10.59
N GLY A 97 -4.20 -1.79 10.49
CA GLY A 97 -3.75 -3.16 10.65
C GLY A 97 -3.60 -3.96 9.38
N THR A 98 -3.87 -3.38 8.22
CA THR A 98 -3.91 -4.09 6.94
C THR A 98 -3.11 -3.38 5.84
N PHE A 99 -2.54 -4.15 4.90
CA PHE A 99 -1.97 -3.57 3.69
C PHE A 99 -3.06 -3.26 2.66
N SER A 100 -4.24 -3.92 2.73
CA SER A 100 -5.42 -3.73 1.86
C SER A 100 -5.36 -2.53 0.93
N SER A 101 -5.21 -2.72 -0.38
CA SER A 101 -4.98 -1.62 -1.33
C SER A 101 -3.60 -0.99 -1.35
N MET A 102 -2.57 -1.67 -0.85
CA MET A 102 -1.21 -1.14 -0.82
C MET A 102 -0.68 -0.72 -2.19
N PRO A 103 -0.84 -1.50 -3.28
CA PRO A 103 -0.39 -1.08 -4.60
C PRO A 103 -0.96 0.29 -5.00
N ARG A 104 -2.22 0.57 -4.68
CA ARG A 104 -2.88 1.86 -4.95
C ARG A 104 -2.31 2.97 -4.08
N TYR A 105 -2.12 2.73 -2.78
CA TYR A 105 -1.59 3.77 -1.88
C TYR A 105 -0.16 4.16 -2.22
N LEU A 106 0.66 3.23 -2.73
CA LEU A 106 2.01 3.55 -3.19
C LEU A 106 2.06 4.56 -4.33
N LEU A 107 1.05 4.56 -5.22
CA LEU A 107 0.97 5.53 -6.31
C LEU A 107 0.76 6.97 -5.80
N SER A 108 0.18 7.12 -4.60
CA SER A 108 0.03 8.44 -3.96
C SER A 108 1.32 8.94 -3.29
N ALA A 109 2.33 8.09 -3.15
CA ALA A 109 3.60 8.40 -2.48
C ALA A 109 4.68 8.77 -3.53
N PRO A 110 4.95 10.07 -3.78
CA PRO A 110 5.83 10.52 -4.87
C PRO A 110 7.26 9.96 -4.80
N ALA A 111 7.79 9.66 -3.61
CA ALA A 111 9.12 9.05 -3.46
C ALA A 111 9.20 7.68 -4.13
N ILE A 112 8.08 6.95 -4.18
CA ILE A 112 7.99 5.64 -4.81
C ILE A 112 8.18 5.72 -6.33
N ILE A 113 7.78 6.84 -6.94
CA ILE A 113 7.90 7.07 -8.40
C ILE A 113 9.24 7.74 -8.73
N VAL A 114 9.64 8.73 -7.94
CA VAL A 114 10.84 9.55 -8.21
C VAL A 114 12.13 8.75 -8.02
N LEU A 115 12.20 7.86 -7.02
CA LEU A 115 13.42 7.11 -6.77
C LEU A 115 13.81 6.18 -7.94
N PRO A 116 12.92 5.30 -8.46
CA PRO A 116 13.22 4.50 -9.65
C PRO A 116 13.62 5.36 -10.86
N ALA A 117 12.93 6.48 -11.09
CA ALA A 117 13.26 7.39 -12.19
C ALA A 117 14.70 7.92 -12.10
N VAL A 118 15.14 8.36 -10.92
CA VAL A 118 16.52 8.83 -10.69
C VAL A 118 17.54 7.71 -10.84
N LEU A 119 17.25 6.50 -10.33
CA LEU A 119 18.17 5.36 -10.39
C LEU A 119 18.32 4.78 -11.80
N LEU A 120 17.25 4.82 -12.60
CA LEU A 120 17.18 4.21 -13.92
C LEU A 120 17.44 5.19 -15.07
N ALA A 121 17.48 6.51 -14.81
CA ALA A 121 17.69 7.55 -15.84
C ALA A 121 18.90 7.31 -16.75
N LYS A 122 19.99 6.74 -16.22
CA LYS A 122 21.22 6.45 -16.98
C LYS A 122 21.29 5.00 -17.49
N LYS A 123 20.24 4.22 -17.34
CA LYS A 123 20.19 2.77 -17.61
C LYS A 123 18.95 2.43 -18.46
N PRO A 124 18.94 2.78 -19.76
CA PRO A 124 17.74 2.72 -20.60
C PRO A 124 17.14 1.31 -20.68
N HIS A 125 17.95 0.25 -20.78
CA HIS A 125 17.45 -1.12 -20.79
C HIS A 125 16.67 -1.49 -19.52
N TRP A 126 17.18 -1.08 -18.35
CA TRP A 126 16.52 -1.34 -17.06
C TRP A 126 15.26 -0.49 -16.88
N LEU A 127 15.25 0.73 -17.41
CA LEU A 127 14.05 1.56 -17.44
C LEU A 127 12.94 0.91 -18.27
N TRP A 128 13.25 0.41 -19.47
CA TRP A 128 12.28 -0.27 -20.32
C TRP A 128 11.74 -1.55 -19.69
N LEU A 129 12.60 -2.36 -19.04
CA LEU A 129 12.16 -3.54 -18.30
C LEU A 129 11.23 -3.18 -17.15
N TYR A 130 11.55 -2.14 -16.38
CA TYR A 130 10.70 -1.64 -15.31
C TYR A 130 9.34 -1.19 -15.84
N LEU A 131 9.31 -0.37 -16.89
CA LEU A 131 8.07 0.13 -17.49
C LEU A 131 7.22 -1.00 -18.09
N LEU A 132 7.84 -1.98 -18.76
CA LEU A 132 7.14 -3.15 -19.27
C LEU A 132 6.49 -3.95 -18.13
N PHE A 133 7.24 -4.22 -17.06
CA PHE A 133 6.73 -4.93 -15.90
C PHE A 133 5.58 -4.17 -15.21
N SER A 134 5.73 -2.86 -14.99
CA SER A 134 4.68 -2.00 -14.44
C SER A 134 3.43 -1.96 -15.32
N THR A 135 3.60 -1.97 -16.64
CA THR A 135 2.48 -1.97 -17.60
C THR A 135 1.72 -3.30 -17.56
N ILE A 136 2.43 -4.42 -17.52
CA ILE A 136 1.80 -5.75 -17.38
C ILE A 136 1.00 -5.82 -16.08
N LEU A 137 1.61 -5.39 -14.96
CA LEU A 137 0.89 -5.32 -13.68
C LEU A 137 -0.33 -4.42 -13.77
N LEU A 138 -0.22 -3.24 -14.37
CA LEU A 138 -1.36 -2.33 -14.54
C LEU A 138 -2.51 -2.99 -15.30
N VAL A 139 -2.22 -3.65 -16.42
CA VAL A 139 -3.23 -4.33 -17.25
C VAL A 139 -3.91 -5.45 -16.46
N VAL A 140 -3.13 -6.34 -15.82
CA VAL A 140 -3.67 -7.45 -15.03
C VAL A 140 -4.56 -6.95 -13.90
N ASN A 141 -4.09 -5.97 -13.13
CA ASN A 141 -4.85 -5.38 -12.03
C ASN A 141 -6.13 -4.69 -12.52
N THR A 142 -6.09 -4.05 -13.69
CA THR A 142 -7.26 -3.42 -14.29
C THR A 142 -8.30 -4.44 -14.72
N ILE A 143 -7.89 -5.55 -15.35
CA ILE A 143 -8.80 -6.64 -15.75
C ILE A 143 -9.49 -7.21 -14.51
N LEU A 144 -8.72 -7.53 -13.47
CA LEU A 144 -9.26 -8.10 -12.23
C LEU A 144 -10.23 -7.13 -11.54
N PHE A 145 -9.87 -5.83 -11.50
CA PHE A 145 -10.73 -4.78 -10.96
C PHE A 145 -12.06 -4.66 -11.72
N ILE A 146 -12.04 -4.66 -13.05
CA ILE A 146 -13.25 -4.57 -13.89
C ILE A 146 -14.16 -5.80 -13.66
N GLN A 147 -13.58 -6.97 -13.43
CA GLN A 147 -14.31 -8.20 -13.16
C GLN A 147 -14.88 -8.28 -11.73
N GLY A 148 -14.61 -7.29 -10.87
CA GLY A 148 -15.05 -7.28 -9.47
C GLY A 148 -14.20 -8.17 -8.56
N TYR A 149 -13.10 -8.73 -9.05
CA TYR A 149 -12.08 -9.31 -8.20
C TYR A 149 -11.34 -8.15 -7.54
N TRP A 150 -11.59 -7.94 -6.25
CA TRP A 150 -10.97 -6.85 -5.52
C TRP A 150 -9.46 -7.09 -5.41
N VAL A 151 -8.71 -6.41 -6.28
CA VAL A 151 -7.24 -6.48 -6.36
C VAL A 151 -6.58 -5.13 -6.05
N ALA A 152 -7.37 -4.17 -5.56
CA ALA A 152 -6.82 -3.04 -4.83
C ALA A 152 -6.48 -3.52 -3.42
#